data_AF-A0A444ZF90-F1
#
_entry.id   AF-A0A444ZF90-F1
#
_cell.length_a   1.000
_cell.length_b   1.000
_cell.length_c   1.000
_cell.angle_alpha   90.00
_cell.angle_beta   90.00
_cell.angle_gamma   90.00
#
_symmetry.space_group_name_H-M   'P 1'
#
loop_
_entity.id
_entity.type
_entity.pdbx_description
1 polymer ?
#
loop_
_entity_poly.entity_id
_entity_poly.type
_entity_poly.pdbx_seq_one_letter_code
_entity_poly.pdbx_strand_id
1 'polypeptide(L)' 'MWCEGLLRCGKSCRLRWINYLRADVKRGNITPQEEEIIVKLHAVLGNR' A
#
# COMPACT_ATOMS: atom_id res chain seq x y z
N MET A 1 12.46 14.25 1.07
CA MET A 1 13.33 13.35 1.86
C MET A 1 13.91 12.35 0.88
N TRP A 2 15.24 12.37 0.76
CA TRP A 2 16.01 12.00 -0.42
C TRP A 2 16.13 10.48 -0.60
N CYS A 3 16.29 10.02 -1.84
CA CYS A 3 16.79 8.68 -2.13
C CYS A 3 18.08 8.82 -2.93
N GLU A 4 19.19 8.78 -2.20
CA GLU A 4 20.55 8.69 -2.69
C GLU A 4 20.81 7.25 -3.18
N GLY A 5 21.26 7.08 -4.42
CA GLY A 5 22.12 5.93 -4.75
C GLY A 5 21.65 4.88 -5.77
N LEU A 6 20.45 4.90 -6.36
CA LEU A 6 20.15 4.04 -7.51
C LEU A 6 19.16 4.73 -8.46
N LEU A 7 19.40 4.59 -9.77
CA LEU A 7 18.54 4.97 -10.91
C LEU A 7 17.15 4.29 -10.84
N ARG A 8 16.36 4.61 -9.81
CA ARG A 8 15.01 4.12 -9.61
C ARG A 8 14.11 5.33 -9.69
N CYS A 9 13.42 5.45 -10.82
CA CYS A 9 12.46 6.51 -11.13
C CYS A 9 11.60 6.80 -9.89
N GLY A 10 11.31 8.08 -9.57
CA GLY A 10 10.64 8.47 -8.31
C GLY A 10 9.35 7.71 -7.97
N LYS A 11 8.69 7.11 -8.97
CA LYS A 11 7.58 6.15 -8.82
C LYS A 11 7.94 4.93 -7.96
N SER A 12 9.14 4.36 -8.14
CA SER A 12 9.61 3.20 -7.38
C SER A 12 9.94 3.55 -5.93
N CYS A 13 10.53 4.73 -5.66
CA CYS A 13 10.79 5.18 -4.30
C CYS A 13 9.48 5.50 -3.56
N ARG A 14 8.52 6.15 -4.25
CA ARG A 14 7.18 6.40 -3.69
C ARG A 14 6.43 5.10 -3.39
N LEU A 15 6.47 4.13 -4.31
CA LEU A 15 5.85 2.81 -4.12
C LEU A 15 6.50 2.08 -2.95
N ARG A 16 7.84 2.11 -2.84
CA ARG A 16 8.57 1.51 -1.73
C ARG A 16 8.23 2.18 -0.40
N TRP A 17 8.10 3.50 -0.38
CA TRP A 17 7.69 4.22 0.82
C TRP A 17 6.30 3.81 1.28
N ILE A 18 5.33 3.79 0.36
CA ILE A 18 3.94 3.44 0.65
C ILE A 18 3.81 1.97 1.09
N ASN A 19 4.56 1.04 0.49
CA ASN A 19 4.44 -0.38 0.81
C ASN A 19 5.30 -0.82 1.99
N TYR A 20 6.45 -0.16 2.22
CA TYR A 20 7.44 -0.64 3.17
C TYR A 20 7.84 0.36 4.26
N LEU A 21 7.95 1.66 3.98
CA LEU A 21 8.53 2.60 4.95
C LEU A 21 7.48 3.38 5.73
N ARG A 22 6.24 3.43 5.25
CA ARG A 22 5.15 4.12 5.91
C ARG A 22 4.70 3.34 7.15
N ALA A 23 4.84 3.96 8.32
CA ALA A 23 4.59 3.35 9.63
C ALA A 23 3.13 2.88 9.83
N ASP A 24 2.18 3.44 9.08
CA ASP A 24 0.76 3.06 9.14
C ASP A 24 0.44 1.77 8.37
N VAL A 25 1.41 1.17 7.67
CA VAL A 25 1.19 -0.05 6.89
C VAL A 25 1.22 -1.24 7.83
N LYS A 26 0.04 -1.74 8.18
CA LYS A 26 -0.09 -2.99 8.93
C LYS A 26 0.27 -4.17 8.02
N ARG A 27 1.41 -4.80 8.30
CA ARG A 27 1.88 -6.03 7.64
C ARG A 27 1.47 -7.30 8.40
N GLY A 28 0.28 -7.27 9.00
CA GLY A 28 -0.31 -8.43 9.65
C GLY A 28 -1.20 -9.20 8.69
N ASN A 29 -1.61 -10.41 9.07
CA ASN A 29 -2.69 -11.10 8.37
C ASN A 29 -3.95 -10.23 8.39
N ILE A 30 -4.58 -10.11 7.24
CA ILE A 30 -5.91 -9.49 7.12
C ILE A 30 -6.87 -10.38 7.90
N THR A 31 -7.59 -9.79 8.85
CA THR A 31 -8.61 -10.52 9.60
C THR A 31 -9.83 -10.77 8.71
N PRO A 32 -10.61 -11.85 8.95
CA PRO A 32 -11.79 -12.13 8.12
C PRO A 32 -12.81 -10.98 8.09
N GLN A 33 -12.86 -10.18 9.16
CA GLN A 33 -13.68 -8.97 9.23
C GLN A 33 -13.16 -7.86 8.30
N GLU A 34 -11.84 -7.65 8.24
CA GLU A 34 -11.23 -6.71 7.29
C GLU A 34 -11.43 -7.18 5.86
N GLU A 35 -11.39 -8.49 5.60
CA GLU A 35 -11.61 -9.04 4.26
C GLU A 35 -13.04 -8.78 3.76
N GLU A 36 -14.06 -8.95 4.61
CA GLU A 36 -15.44 -8.61 4.27
C GLU A 36 -15.61 -7.11 3.96
N ILE A 37 -14.92 -6.25 4.71
CA ILE A 37 -14.92 -4.80 4.47
C ILE A 37 -14.23 -4.47 3.14
N ILE A 38 -13.11 -5.12 2.83
CA ILE A 38 -12.40 -4.94 1.56
C ILE A 38 -13.31 -5.35 0.40
N VAL A 39 -13.99 -6.49 0.48
CA VAL A 39 -14.94 -6.94 -0.57
C VAL A 39 -16.11 -5.97 -0.72
N LYS A 40 -16.68 -5.49 0.39
CA LYS A 40 -17.76 -4.48 0.37
C LYS A 40 -17.29 -3.18 -0.26
N LEU A 41 -16.14 -2.67 0.16
CA LEU A 41 -15.57 -1.43 -0.38
C LEU A 41 -15.18 -1.58 -1.85
N HIS A 42 -14.69 -2.75 -2.25
CA HIS A 42 -14.36 -3.07 -3.64
C HIS A 42 -15.62 -3.08 -4.53
N ALA A 43 -16.71 -3.66 -4.04
CA ALA A 43 -18.00 -3.65 -4.73
C ALA A 43 -18.59 -2.23 -4.85
N VAL A 44 -18.39 -1.38 -3.83
CA VAL A 44 -18.91 -0.01 -3.79
C VAL A 44 -18.08 0.97 -4.62
N LEU A 45 -16.75 0.88 -4.55
CA LEU A 45 -15.84 1.85 -5.17
C LEU A 45 -15.41 1.42 -6.58
N GLY A 46 -15.47 0.12 -6.90
CA GLY A 46 -15.07 -0.43 -8.19
C GLY A 46 -13.55 -0.36 -8.42
N ASN A 47 -13.00 -1.38 -9.09
CA ASN A 47 -11.58 -1.40 -9.46
C ASN A 47 -11.30 -0.42 -10.60
N ARG A 48 -10.69 0.72 -10.30
CA ARG A 48 -10.08 1.61 -11.30
C ARG A 48 -8.58 1.73 -11.09
#